data_AF-A0A2E2WK08-F1
#
_entry.id   AF-A0A2E2WK08-F1
#
_cell.length_a   1.000
_cell.length_b   1.000
_cell.length_c   1.000
_cell.angle_alpha   90.00
_cell.angle_beta   90.00
_cell.angle_gamma   90.00
#
_symmetry.space_group_name_H-M   'P 1'
#
loop_
_entity.id
_entity.type
_entity.pdbx_description
1 polymer ?
#
loop_
_entity_poly.entity_id
_entity_poly.type
_entity_poly.pdbx_seq_one_letter_code
_entity_poly.pdbx_strand_id
1 'polypeptide(L)'
;MRFFPQETNINFVSMRFVTYIISAIVLIGSLFYVVNKGPNFGIDFTGGTLVEVRVSETPDIAALRNDLNTLELGAISLQEFGAPDDLLIRLPEQTPLAEQTEQAAQELAIGKVRALLDAKFENVDYRRVEFVGPQVGKELKIQGLYAILFSLGGILLYIWFRFEWQFGLAAIAALAHDTLATVGLFAFTQMEFNLSTVAAILMIAGYSINDTVVVFDRIRENLRKYKKKTMAEICNMSINQTLSRTLMTSVTTMLALVALWVFGGEVIRGFVNALIFGIVIGTYSSIFVAAPVLLLVHKGRGKAVSEEEKKA
;
A
#
# COMPACT_ATOMS: atom_id res chain seq x y z
N MET A 1 26.76 -1.66 -19.86
CA MET A 1 26.22 -3.03 -19.67
C MET A 1 24.73 -3.00 -20.02
N ARG A 2 24.24 -3.96 -20.83
CA ARG A 2 22.82 -4.10 -21.16
C ARG A 2 22.26 -5.26 -20.33
N PHE A 3 21.54 -4.94 -19.25
CA PHE A 3 21.05 -5.94 -18.30
C PHE A 3 19.73 -6.61 -18.75
N PHE A 4 18.99 -6.02 -19.70
CA PHE A 4 17.72 -6.54 -20.22
C PHE A 4 17.63 -6.46 -21.76
N PRO A 5 16.98 -7.42 -22.43
CA PRO A 5 16.75 -7.38 -23.88
C PRO A 5 15.81 -6.23 -24.27
N GLN A 6 16.12 -5.53 -25.37
CA GLN A 6 15.37 -4.37 -25.85
C GLN A 6 13.97 -4.72 -26.37
N GLU A 7 13.81 -5.92 -26.94
CA GLU A 7 12.51 -6.48 -27.30
C GLU A 7 12.45 -7.93 -26.80
N THR A 8 11.49 -8.19 -25.92
CA THR A 8 11.13 -9.55 -25.50
C THR A 8 10.06 -10.10 -26.43
N ASN A 9 9.85 -11.43 -26.43
CA ASN A 9 8.77 -12.05 -27.19
C ASN A 9 7.97 -13.01 -26.29
N ILE A 10 7.43 -12.46 -25.22
CA ILE A 10 6.62 -13.16 -24.23
C ILE A 10 5.14 -12.93 -24.57
N ASN A 11 4.32 -13.98 -24.50
CA ASN A 11 2.88 -13.88 -24.76
C ASN A 11 2.07 -13.58 -23.49
N PHE A 12 2.19 -12.35 -22.98
CA PHE A 12 1.44 -11.86 -21.83
C PHE A 12 -0.07 -11.97 -22.00
N VAL A 13 -0.58 -11.68 -23.20
CA VAL A 13 -2.03 -11.68 -23.45
C VAL A 13 -2.63 -13.09 -23.40
N SER A 14 -1.86 -14.13 -23.74
CA SER A 14 -2.33 -15.52 -23.58
C SER A 14 -2.58 -15.90 -22.12
N MET A 15 -1.84 -15.29 -21.19
CA MET A 15 -1.97 -15.54 -19.74
C MET A 15 -3.12 -14.77 -19.09
N ARG A 16 -3.87 -13.95 -19.85
CA ARG A 16 -4.91 -13.05 -19.30
C ARG A 16 -5.95 -13.75 -18.44
N PHE A 17 -6.32 -15.00 -18.75
CA PHE A 17 -7.31 -15.73 -17.95
C PHE A 17 -6.76 -16.11 -16.58
N VAL A 18 -5.49 -16.53 -16.53
CA VAL A 18 -4.79 -16.81 -15.26
C VAL A 18 -4.66 -15.51 -14.46
N THR A 19 -4.32 -14.40 -15.11
CA THR A 19 -4.12 -13.12 -14.42
C THR A 19 -5.43 -12.54 -13.90
N TYR A 20 -6.56 -12.72 -14.62
CA TYR A 20 -7.88 -12.38 -14.10
C TYR A 20 -8.22 -13.17 -12.84
N ILE A 21 -7.92 -14.48 -12.80
CA ILE A 21 -8.16 -15.31 -11.62
C ILE A 21 -7.29 -14.85 -10.45
N ILE A 22 -5.99 -14.61 -10.68
CA ILE A 22 -5.07 -14.12 -9.64
C ILE A 22 -5.55 -12.77 -9.10
N SER A 23 -5.86 -11.82 -9.99
CA SER A 23 -6.37 -10.52 -9.57
C SER A 23 -7.71 -10.62 -8.83
N ALA A 24 -8.62 -11.50 -9.25
CA ALA A 24 -9.86 -11.74 -8.50
C ALA A 24 -9.57 -12.29 -7.09
N ILE A 25 -8.64 -13.25 -6.96
CA ILE A 25 -8.22 -13.79 -5.66
C ILE A 25 -7.62 -12.68 -4.78
N VAL A 26 -6.74 -11.84 -5.35
CA VAL A 26 -6.14 -10.72 -4.62
C VAL A 26 -7.20 -9.74 -4.16
N LEU A 27 -8.15 -9.34 -5.01
CA LEU A 27 -9.21 -8.40 -4.65
C LEU A 27 -10.17 -8.98 -3.60
N ILE A 28 -10.60 -10.23 -3.78
CA ILE A 28 -11.52 -10.90 -2.84
C ILE A 28 -10.81 -11.11 -1.49
N GLY A 29 -9.57 -11.59 -1.50
CA GLY A 29 -8.78 -11.78 -0.28
C GLY A 29 -8.54 -10.45 0.44
N SER A 30 -8.18 -9.41 -0.31
CA SER A 30 -7.99 -8.06 0.24
C SER A 30 -9.27 -7.53 0.87
N LEU A 31 -10.39 -7.62 0.16
CA LEU A 31 -11.69 -7.19 0.67
C LEU A 31 -12.11 -8.01 1.90
N PHE A 32 -11.88 -9.31 1.89
CA PHE A 32 -12.16 -10.20 3.02
C PHE A 32 -11.40 -9.75 4.27
N TYR A 33 -10.09 -9.49 4.18
CA TYR A 33 -9.32 -9.03 5.33
C TYR A 33 -9.71 -7.63 5.79
N VAL A 34 -9.97 -6.71 4.85
CA VAL A 34 -10.42 -5.35 5.18
C VAL A 34 -11.77 -5.36 5.90
N VAL A 35 -12.71 -6.21 5.50
CA VAL A 35 -14.05 -6.26 6.12
C VAL A 35 -14.04 -7.02 7.45
N ASN A 36 -13.33 -8.15 7.55
CA ASN A 36 -13.39 -9.01 8.74
C ASN A 36 -12.41 -8.62 9.85
N LYS A 37 -11.22 -8.13 9.49
CA LYS A 37 -10.20 -7.70 10.48
C LYS A 37 -10.06 -6.19 10.54
N GLY A 38 -10.18 -5.51 9.40
CA GLY A 38 -9.86 -4.10 9.29
C GLY A 38 -8.35 -3.82 9.32
N PRO A 39 -7.90 -2.66 8.79
CA PRO A 39 -6.54 -2.19 9.01
C PRO A 39 -6.29 -1.90 10.49
N ASN A 40 -5.08 -2.20 10.98
CA ASN A 40 -4.65 -1.85 12.33
C ASN A 40 -4.32 -0.35 12.40
N PHE A 41 -5.33 0.49 12.63
CA PHE A 41 -5.17 1.94 12.64
C PHE A 41 -4.25 2.41 13.77
N GLY A 42 -3.29 3.27 13.43
CA GLY A 42 -2.40 3.95 14.36
C GLY A 42 -3.07 5.09 15.13
N ILE A 43 -2.32 5.67 16.07
CA ILE A 43 -2.81 6.77 16.93
C ILE A 43 -3.26 8.01 16.14
N ASP A 44 -2.73 8.21 14.93
CA ASP A 44 -3.16 9.28 14.02
C ASP A 44 -4.65 9.23 13.69
N PHE A 45 -5.27 8.05 13.71
CA PHE A 45 -6.67 7.85 13.34
C PHE A 45 -7.54 7.43 14.52
N THR A 46 -6.97 6.76 15.53
CA THR A 46 -7.69 6.33 16.72
C THR A 46 -7.65 7.37 17.84
N GLY A 47 -6.70 8.30 17.81
CA GLY A 47 -6.29 9.05 18.99
C GLY A 47 -5.56 8.16 20.00
N GLY A 48 -5.05 8.79 21.07
CA GLY A 48 -4.37 8.13 22.17
C GLY A 48 -2.88 8.45 22.23
N THR A 49 -2.15 7.58 22.92
CA THR A 49 -0.72 7.78 23.21
C THR A 49 0.08 6.58 22.76
N LEU A 50 1.25 6.83 22.19
CA LEU A 50 2.22 5.84 21.78
C LEU A 50 3.51 6.06 22.55
N VAL A 51 3.99 5.01 23.22
CA VAL A 51 5.21 5.01 24.02
C VAL A 51 6.16 3.96 23.43
N GLU A 52 7.29 4.41 22.91
CA GLU A 52 8.41 3.58 22.50
C GLU A 52 9.42 3.50 23.63
N VAL A 53 9.73 2.28 24.06
CA VAL A 53 10.60 2.03 25.20
C VAL A 53 11.55 0.89 24.93
N ARG A 54 12.84 1.06 25.28
CA ARG A 54 13.79 -0.04 25.35
C ARG A 54 13.96 -0.47 26.80
N VAL A 55 13.85 -1.76 27.05
CA VAL A 55 14.11 -2.36 28.37
C VAL A 55 15.45 -3.10 28.36
N SER A 56 16.06 -3.30 29.52
CA SER A 56 17.37 -3.95 29.64
C SER A 56 17.37 -5.46 29.37
N GLU A 57 16.21 -6.11 29.50
CA GLU A 57 16.04 -7.56 29.34
C GLU A 57 14.84 -7.85 28.44
N THR A 58 14.89 -8.93 27.64
CA THR A 58 13.77 -9.34 26.78
C THR A 58 12.55 -9.70 27.66
N PRO A 59 11.48 -8.91 27.61
CA PRO A 59 10.35 -9.08 28.49
C PRO A 59 9.41 -10.17 27.97
N ASP A 60 8.76 -10.91 28.89
CA ASP A 60 7.61 -11.72 28.52
C ASP A 60 6.43 -10.79 28.19
N ILE A 61 6.13 -10.64 26.90
CA ILE A 61 5.06 -9.79 26.37
C ILE A 61 3.69 -10.18 26.94
N ALA A 62 3.42 -11.47 27.16
CA ALA A 62 2.13 -11.90 27.68
C ALA A 62 1.97 -11.50 29.15
N ALA A 63 3.02 -11.70 29.96
CA ALA A 63 3.03 -11.27 31.35
C ALA A 63 2.95 -9.74 31.47
N LEU A 64 3.77 -9.01 30.70
CA LEU A 64 3.78 -7.54 30.71
C LEU A 64 2.44 -6.96 30.24
N ARG A 65 1.79 -7.57 29.24
CA ARG A 65 0.43 -7.17 28.83
C ARG A 65 -0.58 -7.34 29.95
N ASN A 66 -0.52 -8.45 30.70
CA ASN A 66 -1.39 -8.66 31.85
C ASN A 66 -1.17 -7.59 32.92
N ASP A 67 0.08 -7.27 33.24
CA ASP A 67 0.42 -6.24 34.22
C ASP A 67 -0.08 -4.86 33.78
N LEU A 68 0.12 -4.50 32.51
CA LEU A 68 -0.38 -3.24 31.95
C LEU A 68 -1.91 -3.16 32.00
N ASN A 69 -2.61 -4.28 31.74
CA ASN A 69 -4.07 -4.33 31.84
C ASN A 69 -4.59 -4.11 33.28
N THR A 70 -3.76 -4.31 34.31
CA THR A 70 -4.17 -3.99 35.69
C THR A 70 -4.26 -2.48 35.98
N LEU A 71 -3.69 -1.64 35.11
CA LEU A 71 -3.72 -0.19 35.27
C LEU A 71 -5.10 0.46 34.96
N GLU A 72 -6.04 -0.34 34.44
CA GLU A 72 -7.40 0.07 34.07
C GLU A 72 -7.44 1.24 33.07
N LEU A 73 -6.44 1.34 32.20
CA LEU A 73 -6.32 2.39 31.17
C LEU A 73 -7.04 2.03 29.86
N GLY A 74 -7.94 1.05 29.89
CA GLY A 74 -8.62 0.52 28.69
C GLY A 74 -7.79 -0.54 27.94
N ALA A 75 -8.07 -0.71 26.64
CA ALA A 75 -7.43 -1.73 25.81
C ALA A 75 -6.02 -1.29 25.37
N ILE A 76 -5.01 -1.66 26.15
CA ILE A 76 -3.61 -1.39 25.86
C ILE A 76 -3.09 -2.37 24.80
N SER A 77 -2.49 -1.84 23.73
CA SER A 77 -1.75 -2.65 22.77
C SER A 77 -0.27 -2.67 23.14
N LEU A 78 0.32 -3.86 23.16
CA LEU A 78 1.75 -4.06 23.40
C LEU A 78 2.30 -4.95 22.29
N GLN A 79 3.33 -4.46 21.61
CA GLN A 79 4.04 -5.15 20.53
C GLN A 79 5.54 -4.88 20.60
N GLU A 80 6.34 -5.80 20.07
CA GLU A 80 7.77 -5.59 19.84
C GLU A 80 8.00 -4.56 18.72
N PHE A 81 9.12 -3.85 18.77
CA PHE A 81 9.48 -2.80 17.81
C PHE A 81 10.92 -2.97 17.31
N GLY A 82 11.09 -3.83 16.32
CA GLY A 82 12.39 -4.10 15.71
C GLY A 82 13.22 -5.11 16.49
N ALA A 83 13.59 -4.80 17.74
CA ALA A 83 14.33 -5.70 18.62
C ALA A 83 13.42 -6.29 19.73
N PRO A 84 13.70 -7.49 20.28
CA PRO A 84 12.86 -8.10 21.31
C PRO A 84 12.78 -7.30 22.63
N ASP A 85 13.76 -6.44 22.88
CA ASP A 85 13.85 -5.53 24.03
C ASP A 85 13.30 -4.11 23.74
N ASP A 86 12.95 -3.81 22.48
CA ASP A 86 12.25 -2.60 22.08
C ASP A 86 10.74 -2.87 22.03
N LEU A 87 9.99 -2.10 22.80
CA LEU A 87 8.54 -2.23 22.91
C LEU A 87 7.83 -0.98 22.44
N LEU A 88 6.71 -1.20 21.76
CA LEU A 88 5.73 -0.17 21.43
C LEU A 88 4.46 -0.42 22.24
N ILE A 89 4.14 0.54 23.11
CA ILE A 89 2.94 0.52 23.94
C ILE A 89 1.99 1.57 23.41
N ARG A 90 0.79 1.15 22.99
CA ARG A 90 -0.27 2.06 22.58
C ARG A 90 -1.36 2.08 23.64
N LEU A 91 -1.63 3.28 24.14
CA LEU A 91 -2.68 3.56 25.10
C LEU A 91 -3.85 4.19 24.35
N PRO A 92 -5.09 3.74 24.61
CA PRO A 92 -6.25 4.42 24.08
C PRO A 92 -6.38 5.79 24.74
N GLU A 93 -7.20 6.64 24.12
CA GLU A 93 -7.55 7.93 24.68
C GLU A 93 -8.16 7.80 26.09
N GLN A 94 -7.69 8.61 27.03
CA GLN A 94 -8.16 8.64 28.41
C GLN A 94 -9.19 9.75 28.56
N THR A 95 -10.33 9.41 29.15
CA THR A 95 -11.36 10.40 29.42
C THR A 95 -10.91 11.30 30.57
N PRO A 96 -10.90 12.64 30.40
CA PRO A 96 -10.55 13.54 31.48
C PRO A 96 -11.56 13.42 32.63
N LEU A 97 -11.06 13.40 33.86
CA LEU A 97 -11.89 13.61 35.04
C LEU A 97 -12.37 15.07 35.05
N ALA A 98 -13.50 15.34 35.71
CA ALA A 98 -14.01 16.71 35.84
C ALA A 98 -12.90 17.62 36.39
N GLU A 99 -12.65 18.74 35.72
CA GLU A 99 -11.58 19.74 35.95
C GLU A 99 -10.19 19.46 35.32
N GLN A 100 -9.97 18.30 34.69
CA GLN A 100 -8.71 18.01 34.00
C GLN A 100 -8.78 18.32 32.50
N THR A 101 -7.67 18.77 31.92
CA THR A 101 -7.51 18.82 30.47
C THR A 101 -7.27 17.42 29.92
N GLU A 102 -7.58 17.20 28.64
CA GLU A 102 -7.28 15.94 27.94
C GLU A 102 -5.80 15.56 28.08
N GLN A 103 -4.91 16.53 27.95
CA GLN A 103 -3.47 16.30 28.09
C GLN A 103 -3.09 15.83 29.51
N ALA A 104 -3.68 16.40 30.56
CA ALA A 104 -3.38 15.99 31.94
C ALA A 104 -3.83 14.55 32.22
N ALA A 105 -4.99 14.13 31.70
CA ALA A 105 -5.45 12.74 31.81
C ALA A 105 -4.46 11.76 31.18
N GLN A 106 -3.83 12.17 30.08
CA GLN A 106 -2.86 11.35 29.36
C GLN A 106 -1.50 11.31 30.03
N GLU A 107 -1.03 12.43 30.55
CA GLU A 107 0.20 12.48 31.33
C GLU A 107 0.11 11.58 32.57
N LEU A 108 -1.07 11.50 33.21
CA LEU A 108 -1.32 10.57 34.31
C LEU A 108 -1.26 9.09 33.85
N ALA A 109 -1.84 8.77 32.70
CA ALA A 109 -1.79 7.41 32.15
C ALA A 109 -0.36 7.00 31.74
N ILE A 110 0.38 7.90 31.09
CA ILE A 110 1.79 7.72 30.80
C ILE A 110 2.56 7.51 32.10
N GLY A 111 2.30 8.32 33.14
CA GLY A 111 2.92 8.20 34.46
C GLY A 111 2.69 6.83 35.10
N LYS A 112 1.47 6.29 35.03
CA LYS A 112 1.15 4.93 35.51
C LYS A 112 1.94 3.85 34.76
N VAL A 113 2.02 3.95 33.44
CA VAL A 113 2.81 3.01 32.62
C VAL A 113 4.28 3.10 32.96
N ARG A 114 4.82 4.32 33.08
CA ARG A 114 6.22 4.54 33.47
C ARG A 114 6.53 3.94 34.83
N ALA A 115 5.69 4.22 35.83
CA ALA A 115 5.86 3.68 37.17
C ALA A 115 5.86 2.15 37.20
N LEU A 116 5.01 1.50 36.39
CA LEU A 116 4.98 0.04 36.27
C LEU A 116 6.25 -0.50 35.62
N LEU A 117 6.72 0.13 34.53
CA LEU A 117 7.93 -0.29 33.83
C LEU A 117 9.18 -0.07 34.68
N ASP A 118 9.32 1.10 35.30
CA ASP A 118 10.45 1.46 36.16
C ASP A 118 10.52 0.60 37.42
N ALA A 119 9.37 0.10 37.91
CA ALA A 119 9.34 -0.85 39.03
C ALA A 119 9.74 -2.27 38.63
N LYS A 120 9.58 -2.63 37.34
CA LYS A 120 9.81 -3.99 36.83
C LYS A 120 11.18 -4.17 36.19
N PHE A 121 11.80 -3.10 35.70
CA PHE A 121 13.08 -3.14 35.00
C PHE A 121 14.03 -2.08 35.59
N GLU A 122 15.30 -2.45 35.81
CA GLU A 122 16.29 -1.55 36.42
C GLU A 122 16.77 -0.43 35.49
N ASN A 123 16.62 -0.56 34.16
CA ASN A 123 16.98 0.46 33.18
C ASN A 123 15.97 0.51 32.03
N VAL A 124 15.07 1.50 32.08
CA VAL A 124 14.05 1.74 31.06
C VAL A 124 14.40 3.01 30.27
N ASP A 125 14.66 2.85 28.97
CA ASP A 125 14.98 3.94 28.04
C ASP A 125 13.72 4.35 27.25
N TYR A 126 13.11 5.47 27.63
CA TYR A 126 11.94 6.03 26.97
C TYR A 126 12.34 6.85 25.75
N ARG A 127 12.24 6.25 24.57
CA ARG A 127 12.72 6.85 23.32
C ARG A 127 11.78 7.83 22.70
N ARG A 128 10.50 7.51 22.74
CA ARG A 128 9.47 8.27 22.04
C ARG A 128 8.17 8.23 22.80
N VAL A 129 7.57 9.40 22.99
CA VAL A 129 6.20 9.51 23.48
C VAL A 129 5.45 10.44 22.54
N GLU A 130 4.45 9.91 21.86
CA GLU A 130 3.59 10.65 20.94
C GLU A 130 2.16 10.64 21.47
N PHE A 131 1.50 11.78 21.42
CA PHE A 131 0.10 11.93 21.82
C PHE A 131 -0.68 12.58 20.69
N VAL A 132 -1.82 11.97 20.34
CA VAL A 132 -2.78 12.51 19.39
C VAL A 132 -4.15 12.59 20.07
N GLY A 133 -4.70 13.80 20.14
CA GLY A 133 -6.02 14.02 20.73
C GLY A 133 -7.18 13.49 19.86
N PRO A 134 -8.34 13.18 20.46
CA PRO A 134 -9.55 12.67 19.78
C PRO A 134 -9.96 13.48 18.56
N GLN A 135 -9.99 14.80 18.74
CA GLN A 135 -10.48 15.73 17.73
C GLN A 135 -9.52 15.75 16.54
N VAL A 136 -8.22 15.82 16.83
CA VAL A 136 -7.15 15.78 15.83
C VAL A 136 -7.20 14.45 15.08
N GLY A 137 -7.33 13.32 15.76
CA GLY A 137 -7.39 12.01 15.09
C GLY A 137 -8.58 11.85 14.14
N LYS A 138 -9.77 12.32 14.55
CA LYS A 138 -10.96 12.34 13.68
C LYS A 138 -10.75 13.23 12.46
N GLU A 139 -10.16 14.41 12.66
CA GLU A 139 -9.87 15.34 11.57
C GLU A 139 -8.83 14.76 10.60
N LEU A 140 -7.74 14.20 11.10
CA LEU A 140 -6.69 13.54 10.31
C LEU A 140 -7.25 12.37 9.49
N LYS A 141 -8.18 11.59 10.04
CA LYS A 141 -8.87 10.51 9.31
C LYS A 141 -9.68 11.05 8.12
N ILE A 142 -10.45 12.12 8.34
CA ILE A 142 -11.26 12.73 7.28
C ILE A 142 -10.36 13.38 6.23
N GLN A 143 -9.33 14.12 6.65
CA GLN A 143 -8.36 14.74 5.77
C GLN A 143 -7.59 13.70 4.94
N GLY A 144 -7.20 12.58 5.54
CA GLY A 144 -6.58 11.45 4.84
C GLY A 144 -7.49 10.84 3.78
N LEU A 145 -8.78 10.66 4.09
CA LEU A 145 -9.77 10.22 3.11
C LEU A 145 -9.91 11.22 1.95
N TYR A 146 -10.01 12.52 2.24
CA TYR A 146 -10.06 13.56 1.22
C TYR A 146 -8.79 13.59 0.36
N ALA A 147 -7.60 13.42 0.95
CA ALA A 147 -6.35 13.35 0.20
C ALA A 147 -6.36 12.19 -0.81
N ILE A 148 -6.83 11.01 -0.41
CA ILE A 148 -7.00 9.85 -1.29
C ILE A 148 -7.99 10.15 -2.41
N LEU A 149 -9.19 10.64 -2.08
CA LEU A 149 -10.23 10.91 -3.08
C LEU A 149 -9.83 11.99 -4.07
N PHE A 150 -9.24 13.10 -3.61
CA PHE A 150 -8.76 14.17 -4.50
C PHE A 150 -7.57 13.73 -5.34
N SER A 151 -6.64 12.95 -4.80
CA SER A 151 -5.51 12.42 -5.57
C SER A 151 -5.99 11.45 -6.66
N LEU A 152 -6.85 10.49 -6.31
CA LEU A 152 -7.47 9.59 -7.28
C LEU A 152 -8.23 10.40 -8.34
N GLY A 153 -9.10 11.32 -7.93
CA GLY A 153 -9.86 12.19 -8.85
C GLY A 153 -8.97 13.00 -9.79
N GLY A 154 -7.86 13.55 -9.30
CA GLY A 154 -6.86 14.26 -10.11
C GLY A 154 -6.20 13.36 -11.15
N ILE A 155 -5.83 12.13 -10.76
CA ILE A 155 -5.31 11.11 -11.68
C ILE A 155 -6.36 10.75 -12.73
N LEU A 156 -7.62 10.55 -12.35
CA LEU A 156 -8.72 10.26 -13.27
C LEU A 156 -8.89 11.36 -14.31
N LEU A 157 -8.93 12.61 -13.84
CA LEU A 157 -9.08 13.78 -14.70
C LEU A 157 -7.92 13.87 -15.69
N TYR A 158 -6.69 13.69 -15.22
CA TYR A 158 -5.50 13.66 -16.09
C TYR A 158 -5.64 12.59 -17.19
N ILE A 159 -6.01 11.36 -16.84
CA ILE A 159 -6.14 10.26 -17.81
C ILE A 159 -7.28 10.52 -18.78
N TRP A 160 -8.42 11.05 -18.32
CA TRP A 160 -9.53 11.44 -19.17
C TRP A 160 -9.07 12.44 -20.24
N PHE A 161 -8.37 13.51 -19.85
CA PHE A 161 -7.91 14.51 -20.81
C PHE A 161 -6.82 13.96 -21.75
N ARG A 162 -5.97 13.04 -21.29
CA ARG A 162 -4.81 12.54 -22.03
C ARG A 162 -5.13 11.33 -22.93
N PHE A 163 -6.13 10.52 -22.57
CA PHE A 163 -6.46 9.25 -23.21
C PHE A 163 -7.95 9.12 -23.56
N GLU A 164 -8.28 8.17 -24.43
CA GLU A 164 -9.69 7.83 -24.70
C GLU A 164 -10.32 7.14 -23.49
N TRP A 165 -11.63 7.27 -23.32
CA TRP A 165 -12.35 6.82 -22.11
C TRP A 165 -12.12 5.33 -21.78
N GLN A 166 -11.86 4.46 -22.78
CA GLN A 166 -11.57 3.04 -22.56
C GLN A 166 -10.25 2.83 -21.81
N PHE A 167 -9.22 3.63 -22.13
CA PHE A 167 -7.95 3.63 -21.41
C PHE A 167 -8.13 4.23 -20.02
N GLY A 168 -8.98 5.25 -19.90
CA GLY A 168 -9.47 5.75 -18.61
C GLY A 168 -9.95 4.61 -17.72
N LEU A 169 -11.01 3.92 -18.11
CA LEU A 169 -11.58 2.81 -17.32
C LEU A 169 -10.56 1.71 -16.98
N ALA A 170 -9.68 1.36 -17.91
CA ALA A 170 -8.66 0.34 -17.67
C ALA A 170 -7.62 0.79 -16.64
N ALA A 171 -7.19 2.04 -16.68
CA ALA A 171 -6.30 2.62 -15.67
C ALA A 171 -6.99 2.71 -14.30
N ILE A 172 -8.27 3.05 -14.25
CA ILE A 172 -9.06 3.09 -13.01
C ILE A 172 -9.11 1.73 -12.36
N ALA A 173 -9.42 0.70 -13.14
CA ALA A 173 -9.51 -0.67 -12.65
C ALA A 173 -8.16 -1.15 -12.10
N ALA A 174 -7.05 -0.86 -12.80
CA ALA A 174 -5.71 -1.18 -12.32
C ALA A 174 -5.37 -0.43 -11.02
N LEU A 175 -5.65 0.87 -10.95
CA LEU A 175 -5.37 1.69 -9.78
C LEU A 175 -6.19 1.29 -8.55
N ALA A 176 -7.48 0.97 -8.75
CA ALA A 176 -8.35 0.44 -7.72
C ALA A 176 -7.86 -0.92 -7.23
N HIS A 177 -7.39 -1.77 -8.15
CA HIS A 177 -6.78 -3.05 -7.79
C HIS A 177 -5.56 -2.86 -6.92
N ASP A 178 -4.65 -1.95 -7.28
CA ASP A 178 -3.38 -1.78 -6.56
C ASP A 178 -3.58 -1.17 -5.18
N THR A 179 -4.46 -0.18 -5.09
CA THR A 179 -4.82 0.47 -3.83
C THR A 179 -5.49 -0.54 -2.90
N LEU A 180 -6.47 -1.31 -3.40
CA LEU A 180 -7.17 -2.31 -2.58
C LEU A 180 -6.25 -3.45 -2.16
N ALA A 181 -5.37 -3.93 -3.07
CA ALA A 181 -4.39 -4.96 -2.76
C ALA A 181 -3.41 -4.51 -1.67
N THR A 182 -2.95 -3.26 -1.74
CA THR A 182 -2.04 -2.70 -0.74
C THR A 182 -2.72 -2.55 0.62
N VAL A 183 -3.94 -1.99 0.67
CA VAL A 183 -4.72 -1.87 1.92
C VAL A 183 -5.08 -3.25 2.48
N GLY A 184 -5.44 -4.19 1.61
CA GLY A 184 -5.73 -5.58 1.97
C GLY A 184 -4.52 -6.29 2.57
N LEU A 185 -3.32 -6.01 2.06
CA LEU A 185 -2.09 -6.54 2.63
C LEU A 185 -1.85 -6.00 4.05
N PHE A 186 -2.07 -4.70 4.28
CA PHE A 186 -1.99 -4.13 5.64
C PHE A 186 -3.01 -4.74 6.59
N ALA A 187 -4.25 -4.96 6.12
CA ALA A 187 -5.28 -5.65 6.90
C ALA A 187 -4.94 -7.14 7.13
N PHE A 188 -4.22 -7.78 6.22
CA PHE A 188 -3.77 -9.16 6.37
C PHE A 188 -2.62 -9.29 7.37
N THR A 189 -1.55 -8.49 7.20
CA THR A 189 -0.32 -8.53 8.00
C THR A 189 -0.47 -7.84 9.35
N GLN A 190 -1.54 -7.07 9.56
CA GLN A 190 -1.78 -6.28 10.76
C GLN A 190 -0.69 -5.25 11.06
N MET A 191 0.05 -4.83 10.02
CA MET A 191 0.96 -3.68 10.11
C MET A 191 0.17 -2.42 10.44
N GLU A 192 0.81 -1.53 11.21
CA GLU A 192 0.20 -0.26 11.61
C GLU A 192 -0.14 0.61 10.39
N PHE A 193 -1.39 1.05 10.32
CA PHE A 193 -1.91 1.94 9.30
C PHE A 193 -2.01 3.35 9.86
N ASN A 194 -1.08 4.22 9.48
CA ASN A 194 -0.94 5.61 9.95
C ASN A 194 -0.86 6.60 8.77
N LEU A 195 -0.65 7.90 9.02
CA LEU A 195 -0.57 8.90 7.95
C LEU A 195 0.57 8.64 6.97
N SER A 196 1.70 8.12 7.45
CA SER A 196 2.81 7.75 6.57
C SER A 196 2.40 6.65 5.58
N THR A 197 1.58 5.69 6.03
CA THR A 197 1.04 4.62 5.16
C THR A 197 0.11 5.20 4.09
N VAL A 198 -0.73 6.18 4.44
CA VAL A 198 -1.57 6.89 3.46
C VAL A 198 -0.71 7.60 2.42
N ALA A 199 0.34 8.30 2.85
CA ALA A 199 1.28 8.94 1.93
C ALA A 199 1.98 7.93 1.01
N ALA A 200 2.35 6.75 1.52
CA ALA A 200 2.91 5.67 0.72
C ALA A 200 1.91 5.17 -0.33
N ILE A 201 0.64 4.96 0.03
CA ILE A 201 -0.42 4.54 -0.90
C ILE A 201 -0.60 5.57 -2.03
N LEU A 202 -0.59 6.87 -1.71
CA LEU A 202 -0.66 7.93 -2.71
C LEU A 202 0.56 7.94 -3.64
N MET A 203 1.75 7.70 -3.10
CA MET A 203 2.97 7.57 -3.89
C MET A 203 2.92 6.35 -4.82
N ILE A 204 2.40 5.23 -4.34
CA ILE A 204 2.21 3.99 -5.11
C ILE A 204 1.19 4.22 -6.24
N ALA A 205 0.11 4.94 -5.96
CA ALA A 205 -0.88 5.32 -6.99
C ALA A 205 -0.21 6.09 -8.15
N GLY A 206 0.66 7.05 -7.82
CA GLY A 206 1.47 7.78 -8.80
C GLY A 206 2.46 6.88 -9.56
N TYR A 207 3.08 5.93 -8.87
CA TYR A 207 4.04 5.01 -9.48
C TYR A 207 3.36 4.01 -10.43
N SER A 208 2.27 3.37 -9.99
CA SER A 208 1.48 2.44 -10.80
C SER A 208 0.90 3.10 -12.05
N ILE A 209 0.40 4.34 -11.91
CA ILE A 209 -0.16 5.04 -13.06
C ILE A 209 0.91 5.46 -14.07
N ASN A 210 2.11 5.82 -13.62
CA ASN A 210 3.22 6.11 -14.52
C ASN A 210 3.53 4.91 -15.45
N ASP A 211 3.59 3.69 -14.91
CA ASP A 211 3.85 2.49 -15.71
C ASP A 211 2.68 2.19 -16.66
N THR A 212 1.44 2.33 -16.18
CA THR A 212 0.22 2.14 -16.99
C THR A 212 0.17 3.12 -18.18
N VAL A 213 0.51 4.39 -17.96
CA VAL A 213 0.56 5.43 -19.00
C VAL A 213 1.59 5.10 -20.08
N VAL A 214 2.77 4.62 -19.70
CA VAL A 214 3.81 4.21 -20.66
C VAL A 214 3.34 3.06 -21.55
N VAL A 215 2.71 2.03 -20.96
CA VAL A 215 2.14 0.91 -21.71
C VAL A 215 1.03 1.39 -22.66
N PHE A 216 0.13 2.25 -22.17
CA PHE A 216 -1.00 2.76 -22.94
C PHE A 216 -0.58 3.67 -24.10
N ASP A 217 0.40 4.54 -23.89
CA ASP A 217 0.96 5.35 -24.97
C ASP A 217 1.55 4.46 -26.07
N ARG A 218 2.28 3.40 -25.69
CA ARG A 218 2.81 2.45 -26.67
C ARG A 218 1.72 1.68 -27.41
N ILE A 219 0.65 1.27 -26.72
CA ILE A 219 -0.55 0.68 -27.36
C ILE A 219 -1.16 1.64 -28.37
N ARG A 220 -1.33 2.93 -28.04
CA ARG A 220 -1.86 3.94 -28.97
C ARG A 220 -0.97 4.15 -30.18
N GLU A 221 0.34 4.21 -29.97
CA GLU A 221 1.33 4.32 -31.04
C GLU A 221 1.23 3.12 -32.00
N ASN A 222 1.22 1.90 -31.44
CA ASN A 222 1.12 0.67 -32.24
C ASN A 222 -0.24 0.50 -32.92
N LEU A 223 -1.34 1.01 -32.35
CA LEU A 223 -2.66 1.07 -33.00
C LEU A 223 -2.66 1.92 -34.27
N ARG A 224 -1.90 3.04 -34.26
CA ARG A 224 -1.73 3.93 -35.42
C ARG A 224 -0.79 3.31 -36.46
N LYS A 225 0.30 2.67 -36.02
CA LYS A 225 1.31 2.05 -36.89
C LYS A 225 0.82 0.76 -37.55
N TYR A 226 0.18 -0.13 -36.79
CA TYR A 226 -0.26 -1.46 -37.24
C TYR A 226 -1.78 -1.53 -37.36
N LYS A 227 -2.31 -1.17 -38.53
CA LYS A 227 -3.76 -1.13 -38.79
C LYS A 227 -4.41 -2.51 -38.93
N LYS A 228 -3.64 -3.54 -39.33
CA LYS A 228 -4.15 -4.90 -39.59
C LYS A 228 -4.03 -5.86 -38.38
N LYS A 229 -3.29 -5.49 -37.33
CA LYS A 229 -3.12 -6.34 -36.15
C LYS A 229 -4.32 -6.24 -35.23
N THR A 230 -4.66 -7.37 -34.60
CA THR A 230 -5.69 -7.46 -33.57
C THR A 230 -5.28 -6.68 -32.33
N MET A 231 -6.26 -6.28 -31.51
CA MET A 231 -5.99 -5.59 -30.26
C MET A 231 -5.09 -6.42 -29.32
N ALA A 232 -5.32 -7.74 -29.28
CA ALA A 232 -4.53 -8.67 -28.48
C ALA A 232 -3.05 -8.69 -28.91
N GLU A 233 -2.77 -8.78 -30.21
CA GLU A 233 -1.39 -8.71 -30.71
C GLU A 233 -0.74 -7.37 -30.41
N ILE A 234 -1.49 -6.27 -30.53
CA ILE A 234 -0.97 -4.92 -30.28
C ILE A 234 -0.64 -4.75 -28.80
N CYS A 235 -1.53 -5.14 -27.89
CA CYS A 235 -1.26 -5.13 -26.45
C CYS A 235 -0.02 -5.98 -26.13
N ASN A 236 0.06 -7.20 -26.66
CA ASN A 236 1.19 -8.08 -26.41
C ASN A 236 2.52 -7.47 -26.89
N MET A 237 2.55 -6.94 -28.11
CA MET A 237 3.73 -6.28 -28.67
C MET A 237 4.14 -5.04 -27.85
N SER A 238 3.17 -4.21 -27.49
CA SER A 238 3.44 -2.99 -26.71
C SER A 238 4.03 -3.29 -25.34
N ILE A 239 3.50 -4.29 -24.62
CA ILE A 239 4.03 -4.72 -23.31
C ILE A 239 5.49 -5.15 -23.45
N ASN A 240 5.81 -5.99 -24.43
CA ASN A 240 7.19 -6.46 -24.64
C ASN A 240 8.17 -5.32 -24.95
N GLN A 241 7.71 -4.29 -25.67
CA GLN A 241 8.53 -3.11 -26.00
C GLN A 241 8.75 -2.18 -24.81
N THR A 242 7.81 -2.13 -23.86
CA THR A 242 7.93 -1.28 -22.67
C THR A 242 8.53 -2.02 -21.47
N LEU A 243 8.55 -3.35 -21.49
CA LEU A 243 8.96 -4.20 -20.37
C LEU A 243 10.32 -3.83 -19.80
N SER A 244 11.34 -3.63 -20.64
CA SER A 244 12.68 -3.27 -20.17
C SER A 244 12.69 -1.93 -19.44
N ARG A 245 11.90 -0.95 -19.87
CA ARG A 245 11.81 0.34 -19.19
C ARG A 245 11.13 0.17 -17.83
N THR A 246 9.96 -0.46 -17.81
CA THR A 246 9.16 -0.71 -16.60
C THR A 246 9.95 -1.49 -15.56
N LEU A 247 10.61 -2.58 -15.95
CA LEU A 247 11.44 -3.37 -15.02
C LEU A 247 12.63 -2.57 -14.50
N MET A 248 13.30 -1.79 -15.36
CA MET A 248 14.44 -0.97 -14.92
C MET A 248 14.02 0.07 -13.89
N THR A 249 12.91 0.80 -14.13
CA THR A 249 12.41 1.79 -13.16
C THR A 249 12.03 1.13 -11.85
N SER A 250 11.38 -0.04 -11.88
CA SER A 250 10.98 -0.75 -10.66
C SER A 250 12.16 -1.32 -9.90
N VAL A 251 13.12 -1.93 -10.58
CA VAL A 251 14.34 -2.46 -9.96
C VAL A 251 15.17 -1.34 -9.34
N THR A 252 15.36 -0.22 -10.04
CA THR A 252 16.15 0.90 -9.48
C THR A 252 15.50 1.50 -8.24
N THR A 253 14.17 1.67 -8.24
CA THR A 253 13.48 2.16 -7.04
C THR A 253 13.52 1.13 -5.93
N MET A 254 13.35 -0.15 -6.25
CA MET A 254 13.44 -1.23 -5.27
C MET A 254 14.82 -1.33 -4.63
N LEU A 255 15.91 -1.08 -5.35
CA LEU A 255 17.26 -1.04 -4.75
C LEU A 255 17.36 0.04 -3.66
N ALA A 256 16.83 1.24 -3.90
CA ALA A 256 16.80 2.30 -2.91
C ALA A 256 15.90 1.95 -1.71
N LEU A 257 14.73 1.37 -1.97
CA LEU A 257 13.81 0.95 -0.91
C LEU A 257 14.36 -0.21 -0.08
N VAL A 258 15.08 -1.15 -0.68
CA VAL A 258 15.75 -2.24 0.06
C VAL A 258 16.86 -1.68 0.94
N ALA A 259 17.64 -0.70 0.46
CA ALA A 259 18.62 -0.02 1.31
C ALA A 259 17.94 0.69 2.49
N LEU A 260 16.84 1.43 2.25
CA LEU A 260 16.05 2.05 3.32
C LEU A 260 15.43 1.01 4.26
N TRP A 261 15.03 -0.15 3.75
CA TRP A 261 14.45 -1.21 4.56
C TRP A 261 15.48 -1.85 5.50
N VAL A 262 16.71 -2.06 5.01
CA VAL A 262 17.82 -2.63 5.78
C VAL A 262 18.39 -1.61 6.78
N PHE A 263 18.60 -0.36 6.35
CA PHE A 263 19.36 0.65 7.12
C PHE A 263 18.52 1.76 7.74
N GLY A 264 17.24 1.89 7.37
CA GLY A 264 16.38 3.01 7.77
C GLY A 264 15.82 2.95 9.19
N GLY A 265 15.94 1.82 9.87
CA GLY A 265 15.37 1.61 11.20
C GLY A 265 13.85 1.33 11.18
N GLU A 266 13.30 1.03 12.36
CA GLU A 266 11.94 0.53 12.49
C GLU A 266 10.86 1.61 12.26
N VAL A 267 11.17 2.87 12.60
CA VAL A 267 10.24 4.02 12.49
C VAL A 267 9.72 4.20 11.07
N ILE A 268 10.57 4.04 10.05
CA ILE A 268 10.16 4.17 8.64
C ILE A 268 9.88 2.81 7.98
N ARG A 269 10.05 1.69 8.69
CA ARG A 269 9.93 0.35 8.08
C ARG A 269 8.52 0.08 7.59
N GLY A 270 7.49 0.52 8.31
CA GLY A 270 6.09 0.44 7.86
C GLY A 270 5.86 1.21 6.54
N PHE A 271 6.39 2.42 6.44
CA PHE A 271 6.33 3.23 5.22
C PHE A 271 7.05 2.56 4.04
N VAL A 272 8.26 2.06 4.26
CA VAL A 272 9.07 1.40 3.23
C VAL A 272 8.42 0.08 2.81
N ASN A 273 7.86 -0.71 3.74
CA ASN A 273 7.10 -1.92 3.44
C ASN A 273 5.95 -1.61 2.48
N ALA A 274 5.16 -0.56 2.76
CA ALA A 274 4.08 -0.14 1.87
C ALA A 274 4.58 0.12 0.45
N LEU A 275 5.65 0.92 0.30
CA LEU A 275 6.22 1.25 -1.00
C LEU A 275 6.75 0.03 -1.74
N ILE A 276 7.44 -0.88 -1.05
CA ILE A 276 7.94 -2.13 -1.64
C ILE A 276 6.80 -2.95 -2.21
N PHE A 277 5.77 -3.20 -1.41
CA PHE A 277 4.62 -3.99 -1.85
C PHE A 277 3.87 -3.30 -2.99
N GLY A 278 3.66 -1.99 -2.87
CA GLY A 278 2.96 -1.21 -3.88
C GLY A 278 3.68 -1.15 -5.23
N ILE A 279 5.01 -1.04 -5.24
CA ILE A 279 5.77 -1.10 -6.49
C ILE A 279 5.63 -2.48 -7.12
N VAL A 280 5.80 -3.56 -6.35
CA VAL A 280 5.64 -4.92 -6.88
C VAL A 280 4.24 -5.13 -7.48
N ILE A 281 3.20 -4.71 -6.74
CA ILE A 281 1.80 -4.82 -7.18
C ILE A 281 1.56 -3.94 -8.43
N GLY A 282 2.05 -2.69 -8.45
CA GLY A 282 1.86 -1.76 -9.56
C GLY A 282 2.59 -2.19 -10.83
N THR A 283 3.83 -2.67 -10.71
CA THR A 283 4.59 -3.25 -11.83
C THR A 283 3.85 -4.45 -12.42
N TYR A 284 3.34 -5.35 -11.57
CA TYR A 284 2.51 -6.46 -12.01
C TYR A 284 1.21 -5.97 -12.69
N SER A 285 0.51 -5.02 -12.08
CA SER A 285 -0.80 -4.55 -12.51
C SER A 285 -0.77 -3.84 -13.86
N SER A 286 0.24 -2.99 -14.11
CA SER A 286 0.42 -2.31 -15.41
C SER A 286 0.54 -3.30 -16.58
N ILE A 287 1.12 -4.49 -16.34
CA ILE A 287 1.32 -5.54 -17.35
C ILE A 287 0.11 -6.48 -17.42
N PHE A 288 -0.38 -6.96 -16.28
CA PHE A 288 -1.29 -8.10 -16.18
C PHE A 288 -2.74 -7.74 -15.81
N VAL A 289 -3.01 -6.48 -15.45
CA VAL A 289 -4.35 -5.98 -15.14
C VAL A 289 -4.75 -4.92 -16.17
N ALA A 290 -3.99 -3.84 -16.31
CA ALA A 290 -4.36 -2.70 -17.15
C ALA A 290 -4.57 -3.07 -18.62
N ALA A 291 -3.62 -3.76 -19.26
CA ALA A 291 -3.75 -4.17 -20.66
C ALA A 291 -4.85 -5.24 -20.88
N PRO A 292 -4.98 -6.29 -20.04
CA PRO A 292 -6.11 -7.21 -20.13
C PRO A 292 -7.48 -6.57 -19.89
N VAL A 293 -7.62 -5.61 -18.98
CA VAL A 293 -8.87 -4.86 -18.80
C VAL A 293 -9.16 -4.01 -20.04
N LEU A 294 -8.14 -3.35 -20.60
CA LEU A 294 -8.29 -2.60 -21.85
C LEU A 294 -8.78 -3.49 -22.99
N LEU A 295 -8.31 -4.74 -23.08
CA LEU A 295 -8.80 -5.70 -24.09
C LEU A 295 -10.30 -6.03 -23.94
N LEU A 296 -10.83 -6.01 -22.72
CA LEU A 296 -12.25 -6.25 -22.46
C LEU A 296 -13.11 -5.03 -22.83
N VAL A 297 -12.63 -3.83 -22.50
CA VAL A 297 -13.36 -2.57 -22.71
C VAL A 297 -13.26 -2.08 -24.15
N HIS A 298 -12.10 -2.25 -24.79
CA HIS A 298 -11.84 -1.81 -26.14
C HIS A 298 -12.29 -2.86 -27.17
N LYS A 299 -13.59 -2.91 -27.45
CA LYS A 299 -14.22 -3.82 -28.43
C LYS A 299 -13.89 -3.52 -29.91
N GLY A 300 -12.91 -2.65 -30.19
CA GLY A 300 -12.73 -1.97 -31.48
C GLY A 300 -12.05 -2.72 -32.62
N ARG A 301 -11.49 -3.93 -32.42
CA ARG A 301 -10.86 -4.72 -33.50
C ARG A 301 -11.09 -6.22 -33.31
N GLY A 302 -12.35 -6.64 -33.45
CA GLY A 302 -12.70 -8.05 -33.59
C GLY A 302 -12.18 -8.60 -34.93
N LYS A 303 -11.42 -9.70 -34.87
CA LYS A 303 -10.99 -10.59 -35.97
C LYS A 303 -10.38 -9.89 -37.20
N ALA A 304 -9.07 -9.66 -37.17
CA ALA A 304 -8.30 -9.53 -38.41
C ALA A 304 -7.60 -10.87 -38.69
N VAL A 305 -8.02 -11.52 -39.77
CA VAL A 305 -7.34 -12.60 -40.51
C VAL A 305 -7.19 -13.94 -39.76
N SER A 306 -8.27 -14.72 -39.64
CA SER A 306 -8.16 -16.19 -39.50
C SER A 306 -9.04 -16.96 -40.49
N GLU A 307 -9.63 -16.28 -41.48
CA GLU A 307 -10.47 -16.93 -42.51
C GLU A 307 -9.76 -17.13 -43.86
N GLU A 308 -8.60 -16.51 -44.09
CA GLU A 308 -7.82 -16.74 -45.33
C GLU A 308 -6.91 -17.97 -45.28
N GLU A 309 -6.48 -18.44 -44.10
CA GLU A 309 -5.66 -19.67 -43.98
C GLU A 309 -6.46 -20.98 -43.98
N LYS A 310 -7.79 -20.93 -44.03
CA LYS A 310 -8.64 -22.13 -44.18
C LYS A 310 -9.11 -22.39 -45.61
N LYS A 311 -8.64 -21.60 -46.59
CA LYS A 311 -9.01 -21.73 -48.01
C LYS A 311 -7.84 -21.79 -48.99
N ALA A 312 -6.61 -22.02 -48.51
CA ALA A 312 -5.44 -22.28 -49.36
C ALA A 312 -5.05 -23.76 -49.28
#